data_AF-A0A955MSG2-F1
#
_entry.id   AF-A0A955MSG2-F1
#
_cell.length_a   1.000
_cell.length_b   1.000
_cell.length_c   1.000
_cell.angle_alpha   90.00
_cell.angle_beta   90.00
_cell.angle_gamma   90.00
#
_symmetry.space_group_name_H-M   'P 1'
#
loop_
_entity.id
_entity.type
_entity.pdbx_description
1 polymer ?
#
loop_
_entity_poly.entity_id
_entity_poly.type
_entity_poly.pdbx_seq_one_letter_code
_entity_poly.pdbx_strand_id
1 'polypeptide(L)'
;MTSKIEWTNETWNPVTGCSKVSEGCKHCYAEREWARLSANPKTVYHGRKFTDVMFHPERLDQPLRWKKPRMIFVNSMSDLGHESIPLDFTDRVFGYMNMCRRHTFQILTKRPKRLREVVLHALDEEGLSVFP
;
A
#
# COMPACT_ATOMS: atom_id res chain seq x y z
N MET A 1 -0.61 11.49 -9.28
CA MET A 1 0.28 12.65 -9.13
C MET A 1 1.66 12.06 -9.20
N THR A 2 2.41 12.36 -10.26
CA THR A 2 3.71 11.75 -10.53
C THR A 2 4.56 11.71 -9.26
N SER A 3 5.13 10.54 -8.96
CA SER A 3 5.94 10.35 -7.76
C SER A 3 7.20 11.22 -7.82
N LYS A 4 7.64 11.75 -6.67
CA LYS A 4 8.98 12.36 -6.54
C LYS A 4 10.08 11.33 -6.26
N ILE A 5 9.70 10.05 -6.14
CA ILE A 5 10.62 8.94 -5.93
C ILE A 5 11.15 8.52 -7.29
N GLU A 6 12.46 8.69 -7.52
CA GLU A 6 13.11 8.60 -8.84
C GLU A 6 12.90 7.27 -9.58
N TRP A 7 12.76 6.18 -8.85
CA TRP A 7 12.65 4.83 -9.41
C TRP A 7 11.20 4.37 -9.65
N THR A 8 10.20 5.23 -9.46
CA THR A 8 8.79 4.87 -9.68
C THR A 8 8.04 5.97 -10.43
N ASN A 9 7.01 5.62 -11.20
CA ASN A 9 6.24 6.63 -11.94
C ASN A 9 5.12 7.24 -11.08
N GLU A 10 4.45 6.43 -10.26
CA GLU A 10 3.36 6.85 -9.37
C GLU A 10 3.42 6.10 -8.04
N THR A 11 2.80 6.69 -7.02
CA THR A 11 2.53 5.97 -5.77
C THR A 11 1.05 5.67 -5.68
N TRP A 12 0.72 4.50 -5.15
CA TRP A 12 -0.65 4.09 -4.87
C TRP A 12 -0.76 3.72 -3.39
N ASN A 13 -1.52 4.51 -2.63
CA ASN A 13 -1.64 4.40 -1.18
C ASN A 13 -3.07 4.03 -0.77
N PRO A 14 -3.49 2.77 -0.96
CA PRO A 14 -4.80 2.28 -0.51
C PRO A 14 -4.90 2.19 1.02
N VAL A 15 -3.76 2.19 1.72
CA VAL A 15 -3.66 2.33 3.17
C VAL A 15 -2.69 3.46 3.50
N THR A 16 -2.94 4.18 4.59
CA THR A 16 -1.98 5.14 5.16
C THR A 16 -1.81 4.91 6.65
N GLY A 17 -0.60 5.15 7.14
CA GLY A 17 -0.23 4.90 8.54
C GLY A 17 0.46 3.55 8.72
N CYS A 18 1.31 3.45 9.73
CA CYS A 18 2.08 2.26 10.06
C CYS A 18 2.61 2.30 11.49
N SER A 19 3.19 1.19 11.94
CA SER A 19 3.92 1.04 13.20
C SER A 19 5.28 0.37 12.95
N LYS A 20 6.27 0.73 13.76
CA LYS A 20 7.64 0.19 13.66
C LYS A 20 7.70 -1.24 14.20
N VAL A 21 8.41 -2.12 13.51
CA VAL A 21 8.57 -3.54 13.93
C VAL A 21 9.97 -4.11 13.81
N SER A 22 10.91 -3.35 13.27
CA SER A 22 12.32 -3.78 13.20
C SER A 22 13.25 -2.57 13.13
N GLU A 23 14.55 -2.82 13.28
CA GLU A 23 15.60 -1.81 13.06
C GLU A 23 15.51 -1.15 11.67
N GLY A 24 14.97 -1.85 10.67
CA GLY A 24 14.70 -1.29 9.35
C GLY A 24 13.69 -0.13 9.35
N CYS A 25 12.97 0.11 10.45
CA CYS A 25 12.06 1.24 10.62
C CYS A 25 12.71 2.46 11.28
N LYS A 26 13.95 2.36 11.77
CA LYS A 26 14.62 3.42 12.55
C LYS A 26 14.69 4.76 11.81
N HIS A 27 14.89 4.72 10.50
CA HIS A 27 15.01 5.90 9.63
C HIS A 27 13.86 5.97 8.60
N CYS A 28 12.63 5.64 9.03
CA CYS A 28 11.47 5.63 8.16
C CYS A 28 11.18 7.02 7.56
N TYR A 29 11.28 7.16 6.24
CA TYR A 29 10.97 8.43 5.58
C TYR A 29 9.48 8.80 5.70
N ALA A 30 8.58 7.80 5.67
CA ALA A 30 7.14 8.03 5.71
C ALA A 30 6.72 8.67 7.05
N GLU A 31 7.30 8.20 8.16
CA GLU A 31 7.08 8.80 9.49
C GLU A 31 7.63 10.23 9.56
N ARG A 32 8.82 10.48 9.00
CA ARG A 32 9.39 11.84 8.94
C ARG A 32 8.51 12.80 8.13
N GLU A 33 8.03 12.38 6.97
CA GLU A 33 7.11 13.17 6.15
C GLU A 33 5.75 13.35 6.83
N TRP A 34 5.34 12.40 7.67
CA TRP A 34 4.05 12.43 8.35
C TRP A 34 3.86 13.70 9.16
N ALA A 35 4.88 14.16 9.89
CA ALA A 35 4.79 15.38 10.70
C ALA A 35 4.37 16.62 9.88
N ARG A 36 4.93 16.76 8.66
CA ARG A 36 4.57 17.84 7.74
C ARG A 36 3.18 17.65 7.15
N LEU A 37 2.84 16.41 6.81
CA LEU A 37 1.56 16.08 6.17
C LEU A 37 0.38 16.21 7.15
N SER A 38 0.52 15.74 8.39
CA SER A 38 -0.53 15.81 9.41
C SER A 38 -0.82 17.25 9.87
N ALA A 39 0.14 18.15 9.72
CA ALA A 39 -0.07 19.58 9.95
C ALA A 39 -0.87 20.27 8.81
N ASN A 40 -0.99 19.64 7.63
CA ASN A 40 -1.66 20.24 6.48
C ASN A 40 -3.14 19.81 6.38
N PRO A 41 -4.11 20.73 6.55
CA PRO A 41 -5.55 20.43 6.54
C PRO A 41 -6.08 19.96 5.18
N LYS A 42 -5.31 20.12 4.10
CA LYS A 42 -5.71 19.68 2.75
C LYS A 42 -5.36 18.22 2.47
N THR A 43 -4.80 17.50 3.43
CA THR A 43 -4.32 16.12 3.24
C THR A 43 -5.12 15.14 4.07
N VAL A 44 -5.16 13.88 3.62
CA VAL A 44 -5.80 12.78 4.38
C VAL A 44 -5.09 12.43 5.69
N TYR A 45 -3.93 13.03 5.95
CA TYR A 45 -3.11 12.78 7.14
C TYR A 45 -3.44 13.78 8.26
N HIS A 46 -4.24 14.81 7.96
CA HIS A 46 -4.46 15.92 8.88
C HIS A 46 -4.96 15.46 10.24
N GLY A 47 -4.28 15.90 11.31
CA GLY A 47 -4.65 15.59 12.69
C GLY A 47 -4.42 14.13 13.12
N ARG A 48 -3.94 13.25 12.22
CA ARG A 48 -3.68 11.84 12.50
C ARG A 48 -2.25 11.61 12.96
N LYS A 49 -2.04 10.66 13.87
CA LYS A 49 -0.72 10.10 14.19
C LYS A 49 -0.30 9.12 13.10
N PHE A 50 1.01 8.92 12.94
CA PHE A 50 1.53 7.94 11.97
C PHE A 50 1.02 6.52 12.25
N THR A 51 0.78 6.21 13.52
CA THR A 51 0.24 4.92 13.99
C THR A 51 -1.25 4.73 13.70
N ASP A 52 -1.97 5.77 13.28
CA ASP A 52 -3.40 5.68 12.99
C ASP A 52 -3.57 5.09 11.59
N VAL A 53 -3.60 3.76 11.49
CA VAL A 53 -3.80 3.05 10.22
C VAL A 53 -5.21 3.33 9.68
N MET A 54 -5.29 3.79 8.44
CA MET A 54 -6.54 4.11 7.76
C MET A 54 -6.57 3.51 6.35
N PHE A 55 -7.72 2.97 6.00
CA PHE A 55 -8.03 2.44 4.68
C PHE A 55 -8.59 3.53 3.78
N HIS A 56 -8.31 3.39 2.49
CA HIS A 56 -8.80 4.26 1.44
C HIS A 56 -9.47 3.44 0.32
N PRO A 57 -10.65 2.83 0.56
CA PRO A 57 -11.39 2.06 -0.45
C PRO A 57 -11.65 2.84 -1.74
N GLU A 58 -11.85 4.15 -1.64
CA GLU A 58 -12.05 5.06 -2.77
C GLU A 58 -10.84 5.18 -3.69
N ARG A 59 -9.68 4.66 -3.26
CA ARG A 59 -8.45 4.64 -4.05
C ARG A 59 -8.18 3.31 -4.72
N LEU A 60 -8.94 2.25 -4.41
CA LEU A 60 -8.63 0.91 -4.90
C LEU A 60 -8.63 0.85 -6.44
N ASP A 61 -9.52 1.60 -7.08
CA ASP A 61 -9.64 1.64 -8.53
C ASP A 61 -8.69 2.62 -9.23
N GLN A 62 -7.84 3.35 -8.49
CA GLN A 62 -6.90 4.32 -9.08
C GLN A 62 -6.03 3.71 -10.20
N PRO A 63 -5.46 2.50 -10.06
CA PRO A 63 -4.68 1.89 -11.12
C PRO A 63 -5.47 1.66 -12.42
N LEU A 64 -6.76 1.37 -12.35
CA LEU A 64 -7.61 1.18 -13.54
C LEU A 64 -7.73 2.46 -14.37
N ARG A 65 -7.60 3.62 -13.73
CA ARG A 65 -7.72 4.94 -14.39
C ARG A 65 -6.46 5.33 -15.15
N TRP A 66 -5.33 4.66 -14.91
CA TRP A 66 -4.06 4.94 -15.57
C TRP A 66 -3.91 4.18 -16.88
N LYS A 67 -4.04 4.89 -18.00
CA LYS A 67 -4.02 4.26 -19.34
C LYS A 67 -2.64 3.77 -19.80
N LYS A 68 -1.57 4.50 -19.46
CA LYS A 68 -0.20 4.17 -19.89
C LYS A 68 0.46 3.20 -18.90
N PRO A 69 1.31 2.25 -19.36
CA PRO A 69 2.14 1.44 -18.47
C PRO A 69 2.93 2.30 -17.48
N ARG A 70 3.02 1.82 -16.24
CA ARG A 70 3.63 2.54 -15.11
C ARG A 70 4.28 1.54 -14.18
N MET A 71 5.41 1.93 -13.62
CA MET A 71 5.94 1.37 -12.38
C MET A 71 5.27 2.08 -11.21
N ILE A 72 4.60 1.33 -10.33
CA ILE A 72 3.77 1.84 -9.25
C ILE A 72 4.30 1.32 -7.93
N PHE A 73 4.72 2.22 -7.06
CA PHE A 73 5.06 1.87 -5.69
C PHE A 73 3.79 1.86 -4.82
N VAL A 74 3.42 0.68 -4.35
CA VAL A 74 2.26 0.51 -3.46
C VAL A 74 2.70 0.78 -2.02
N ASN A 75 1.86 1.50 -1.26
CA ASN A 75 2.06 1.73 0.17
C ASN A 75 3.30 2.59 0.51
N SER A 76 3.50 3.69 -0.21
CA SER A 76 4.56 4.65 0.08
C SER A 76 4.41 5.34 1.46
N MET A 77 3.23 5.28 2.08
CA MET A 77 2.94 5.90 3.39
C MET A 77 2.38 4.88 4.39
N SER A 78 2.64 3.59 4.18
CA SER A 78 2.10 2.47 4.98
C SER A 78 2.92 1.19 4.77
N ASP A 79 2.47 0.07 5.33
CA ASP A 79 2.95 -1.29 5.03
C ASP A 79 1.72 -2.19 4.86
N LEU A 80 1.54 -2.81 3.69
CA LEU A 80 0.35 -3.63 3.40
C LEU A 80 0.24 -4.87 4.29
N GLY A 81 1.36 -5.32 4.85
CA GLY A 81 1.40 -6.42 5.80
C GLY A 81 1.08 -6.00 7.24
N HIS A 82 0.64 -4.76 7.50
CA HIS A 82 0.31 -4.31 8.85
C HIS A 82 -0.81 -5.18 9.48
N GLU A 83 -0.65 -5.58 10.74
CA GLU A 83 -1.59 -6.48 11.43
C GLU A 83 -3.02 -5.94 11.53
N SER A 84 -3.17 -4.62 11.66
CA SER A 84 -4.49 -3.96 11.66
C SER A 84 -5.23 -3.99 10.32
N ILE A 85 -4.59 -4.40 9.23
CA ILE A 85 -5.23 -4.49 7.90
C ILE A 85 -5.87 -5.88 7.77
N PRO A 86 -7.20 -6.00 7.55
CA PRO A 86 -7.84 -7.29 7.29
C PRO A 86 -7.28 -7.97 6.03
N LEU A 87 -7.22 -9.30 6.04
CA LEU A 87 -6.73 -10.08 4.89
C LEU A 87 -7.53 -9.76 3.62
N ASP A 88 -8.86 -9.70 3.70
CA ASP A 88 -9.75 -9.38 2.58
C ASP A 88 -9.47 -8.02 1.95
N PHE A 89 -9.08 -7.02 2.75
CA PHE A 89 -8.73 -5.71 2.20
C PHE A 89 -7.43 -5.79 1.41
N THR A 90 -6.44 -6.49 1.94
CA THR A 90 -5.19 -6.71 1.23
C THR A 90 -5.39 -7.56 -0.02
N ASP A 91 -6.20 -8.62 0.04
CA ASP A 91 -6.56 -9.43 -1.11
C ASP A 91 -7.20 -8.59 -2.23
N ARG A 92 -8.16 -7.72 -1.89
CA ARG A 92 -8.74 -6.76 -2.86
C ARG A 92 -7.67 -5.88 -3.52
N VAL A 93 -6.67 -5.42 -2.77
CA VAL A 93 -5.54 -4.65 -3.35
C VAL A 93 -4.80 -5.49 -4.39
N PHE A 94 -4.50 -6.76 -4.10
CA PHE A 94 -3.90 -7.69 -5.06
C PHE A 94 -4.83 -7.97 -6.26
N GLY A 95 -6.14 -8.09 -6.05
CA GLY A 95 -7.13 -8.22 -7.12
C GLY A 95 -7.09 -7.05 -8.12
N TYR A 96 -7.02 -5.81 -7.63
CA TYR A 96 -6.84 -4.63 -8.50
C TYR A 96 -5.49 -4.62 -9.22
N MET A 97 -4.42 -5.12 -8.60
CA MET A 97 -3.14 -5.30 -9.28
C MET A 97 -3.25 -6.30 -10.43
N ASN A 98 -3.93 -7.44 -10.20
CA ASN A 98 -4.13 -8.48 -11.21
C ASN A 98 -5.02 -8.00 -12.37
N MET A 99 -6.04 -7.18 -12.11
CA MET A 99 -6.85 -6.56 -13.17
C MET A 99 -6.05 -5.55 -14.01
N CYS A 100 -4.95 -5.02 -13.48
CA CYS A 100 -4.15 -3.96 -14.09
C CYS A 100 -2.80 -4.47 -14.63
N ARG A 101 -2.76 -5.61 -15.32
CA ARG A 101 -1.52 -6.27 -15.81
C ARG A 101 -0.60 -5.41 -16.71
N ARG A 102 -1.09 -4.27 -17.19
CA ARG A 102 -0.27 -3.28 -17.93
C ARG A 102 0.69 -2.48 -17.05
N HIS A 103 0.56 -2.56 -15.73
CA HIS A 103 1.44 -1.90 -14.78
C HIS A 103 2.33 -2.90 -14.06
N THR A 104 3.49 -2.41 -13.63
CA THR A 104 4.38 -3.14 -12.72
C THR A 104 4.18 -2.57 -11.33
N PHE A 105 3.74 -3.40 -10.39
CA PHE A 105 3.54 -3.00 -9.00
C PHE A 105 4.71 -3.42 -8.13
N GLN A 106 5.14 -2.52 -7.24
CA GLN A 106 6.21 -2.77 -6.28
C GLN A 106 5.61 -2.70 -4.88
N ILE A 107 5.76 -3.79 -4.12
CA ILE A 107 5.35 -3.86 -2.71
C ILE A 107 6.62 -4.08 -1.88
N LEU A 108 6.77 -3.28 -0.82
CA LEU A 108 7.81 -3.46 0.18
C LEU A 108 7.13 -3.65 1.54
N THR A 109 7.47 -4.73 2.24
CA THR A 109 6.95 -5.01 3.59
C THR A 109 8.07 -5.38 4.54
N LYS A 110 7.93 -5.03 5.81
CA LYS A 110 8.74 -5.58 6.92
C LYS A 110 8.00 -6.75 7.61
N ARG A 111 6.84 -7.13 7.10
CA ARG A 111 5.92 -8.11 7.69
C ARG A 111 5.65 -9.24 6.70
N PRO A 112 6.69 -9.95 6.22
CA PRO A 112 6.54 -10.96 5.16
C PRO A 112 5.60 -12.11 5.55
N LYS A 113 5.50 -12.44 6.84
CA LYS A 113 4.55 -13.46 7.35
C LYS A 113 3.10 -13.08 7.05
N ARG A 114 2.73 -11.80 7.21
CA ARG A 114 1.38 -11.30 6.94
C ARG A 114 1.06 -11.32 5.44
N LEU A 115 2.02 -10.97 4.58
CA LEU A 115 1.81 -11.13 3.14
C LEU A 115 1.68 -12.60 2.73
N ARG A 116 2.41 -13.52 3.37
CA ARG A 116 2.23 -14.96 3.14
C ARG A 116 0.81 -15.41 3.49
N GLU A 117 0.24 -14.93 4.60
CA GLU A 117 -1.15 -15.24 4.99
C GLU A 117 -2.15 -14.77 3.93
N VAL A 118 -1.97 -13.59 3.33
CA VAL A 118 -2.81 -13.10 2.23
C VAL A 118 -2.72 -14.03 1.02
N VAL A 119 -1.49 -14.45 0.66
CA VAL A 119 -1.31 -15.36 -0.47
C VAL A 119 -2.05 -16.67 -0.23
N LEU A 120 -1.92 -17.25 0.97
CA LEU A 120 -2.62 -18.47 1.33
C LEU A 120 -4.14 -18.27 1.36
N HIS A 121 -4.62 -17.17 1.92
CA HIS A 121 -6.04 -16.81 1.96
C HIS A 121 -6.67 -16.82 0.57
N ALA A 122 -6.06 -16.14 -0.41
CA ALA A 122 -6.64 -16.11 -1.75
C ALA A 122 -6.54 -17.47 -2.47
N LEU A 123 -5.51 -18.28 -2.17
CA LEU A 123 -5.41 -19.64 -2.70
C LEU A 123 -6.51 -20.56 -2.15
N ASP A 124 -6.89 -20.37 -0.88
CA ASP A 124 -7.94 -21.16 -0.22
C ASP A 124 -9.34 -20.75 -0.70
N GLU A 125 -9.58 -19.46 -1.00
CA GLU A 125 -10.87 -18.97 -1.49
C GLU A 125 -11.13 -19.25 -2.98
N GLU A 126 -10.10 -19.17 -3.83
CA GLU A 126 -10.28 -19.15 -5.30
C GLU A 126 -9.51 -20.25 -6.06
N GLY A 127 -8.70 -21.06 -5.36
CA GLY A 127 -7.79 -22.01 -6.01
C GLY A 127 -6.63 -21.33 -6.76
N LEU A 128 -5.62 -22.11 -7.13
CA LEU A 128 -4.32 -21.68 -7.70
C LEU A 128 -4.35 -20.79 -8.97
N SER A 129 -5.51 -20.46 -9.54
CA SER A 129 -5.63 -19.79 -10.84
C SER A 129 -5.59 -18.26 -10.83
N VAL A 130 -5.60 -17.59 -9.66
CA VAL A 130 -5.84 -16.14 -9.59
C VAL A 130 -4.65 -15.30 -9.09
N PHE A 131 -3.61 -15.96 -8.56
CA PHE A 131 -2.36 -15.27 -8.23
C PHE A 131 -1.52 -15.02 -9.50
N PRO A 132 -1.07 -13.77 -9.76
CA PRO A 132 -0.51 -13.36 -11.05
C PRO A 132 0.80 -14.03 -11.47
#